data_AF-A0A7Y0SBI3-F1
#
_entry.id   AF-A0A7Y0SBI3-F1
#
_cell.length_a   1.000
_cell.length_b   1.000
_cell.length_c   1.000
_cell.angle_alpha   90.00
_cell.angle_beta   90.00
_cell.angle_gamma   90.00
#
_symmetry.space_group_name_H-M   'P 1'
#
loop_
_entity.id
_entity.type
_entity.pdbx_description
1 polymer ?
#
loop_
_entity_poly.entity_id
_entity_poly.type
_entity_poly.pdbx_seq_one_letter_code
_entity_poly.pdbx_strand_id
1 'polypeptide(L)' 'MAVELNALRDQIDAVDKQMLELLAQRLALVEKVGEVKSEHGLPIYAPDREAAMLASRRAEAEKMGIPPQLIEDILRRTMR' A
#
# COMPACT_ATOMS: atom_id res chain seq x y z
N MET A 1 -9.66 13.32 -30.79
CA MET A 1 -9.96 11.95 -30.32
C MET A 1 -8.72 11.13 -29.93
N ALA A 2 -7.61 11.12 -30.69
CA ALA A 2 -6.37 10.42 -30.26
C ALA A 2 -5.49 11.21 -29.27
N VAL A 3 -5.49 12.55 -29.36
CA VAL A 3 -4.63 13.42 -28.52
C VAL A 3 -5.10 13.44 -27.06
N GLU A 4 -6.41 13.55 -26.81
CA GLU A 4 -6.97 13.57 -25.45
C GLU A 4 -6.76 12.23 -24.73
N LEU A 5 -6.85 11.11 -25.47
CA LEU A 5 -6.57 9.79 -24.91
C LEU A 5 -5.09 9.65 -24.50
N ASN A 6 -4.17 10.16 -25.31
CA ASN A 6 -2.74 10.13 -24.97
C ASN A 6 -2.45 11.01 -23.75
N ALA A 7 -3.04 12.20 -23.66
CA ALA A 7 -2.87 13.06 -22.48
C ALA A 7 -3.42 12.44 -21.19
N LEU A 8 -4.50 11.65 -21.27
CA LEU A 8 -5.00 10.89 -20.12
C LEU A 8 -4.06 9.74 -19.75
N ARG A 9 -3.48 9.05 -20.73
CA ARG A 9 -2.48 8.00 -20.49
C ARG A 9 -1.21 8.54 -19.86
N ASP A 10 -0.72 9.69 -20.30
CA ASP A 10 0.45 10.34 -19.71
C ASP A 10 0.22 10.70 -18.22
N GLN A 11 -1.01 11.10 -17.88
CA GLN A 11 -1.41 11.34 -16.48
C GLN A 11 -1.48 10.05 -15.67
N ILE A 12 -2.00 8.96 -16.26
CA ILE A 12 -2.01 7.63 -15.62
C ILE A 12 -0.57 7.17 -15.36
N ASP A 13 0.31 7.26 -16.36
CA ASP A 13 1.71 6.88 -16.23
C ASP A 13 2.43 7.68 -15.13
N ALA A 14 2.09 8.97 -14.96
CA ALA A 14 2.61 9.78 -13.88
C ALA A 14 2.13 9.31 -12.50
N VAL A 15 0.84 8.97 -12.37
CA VAL A 15 0.28 8.40 -11.13
C VAL A 15 0.89 7.03 -10.83
N ASP A 16 1.07 6.18 -11.85
CA ASP A 16 1.67 4.85 -11.72
C ASP A 16 3.11 4.93 -11.20
N LYS A 17 3.90 5.91 -11.66
CA LYS A 17 5.23 6.18 -11.12
C LYS A 17 5.19 6.59 -9.65
N GLN A 18 4.25 7.45 -9.26
CA GLN A 18 4.07 7.83 -7.85
C GLN A 18 3.68 6.63 -6.99
N MET A 19 2.83 5.73 -7.51
CA MET A 19 2.50 4.48 -6.83
C MET A 19 3.74 3.60 -6.62
N LEU A 20 4.61 3.46 -7.63
CA LEU A 20 5.88 2.72 -7.49
C LEU A 20 6.78 3.31 -6.39
N GLU A 21 6.92 4.64 -6.34
CA GLU A 21 7.71 5.32 -5.32
C GLU A 21 7.15 5.07 -3.90
N LEU A 22 5.84 5.18 -3.73
CA LEU A 22 5.17 4.93 -2.45
C LEU A 22 5.29 3.46 -2.02
N LEU A 23 5.16 2.52 -2.96
CA LEU A 23 5.34 1.10 -2.69
C LEU A 23 6.77 0.79 -2.27
N ALA A 24 7.77 1.35 -2.94
CA ALA A 24 9.18 1.19 -2.58
C ALA A 24 9.46 1.72 -1.15
N GLN A 25 8.96 2.91 -0.83
CA GLN A 25 9.08 3.47 0.52
C GLN A 25 8.41 2.58 1.57
N ARG A 26 7.22 2.06 1.27
CA ARG A 26 6.49 1.17 2.18
C ARG A 26 7.26 -0.13 2.42
N LEU A 27 7.81 -0.76 1.38
CA LEU A 27 8.59 -1.99 1.51
C LEU A 27 9.85 -1.78 2.36
N ALA A 28 10.57 -0.68 2.16
CA ALA A 28 11.73 -0.34 2.98
C ALA A 28 11.35 -0.13 4.47
N LEU A 29 10.15 0.41 4.75
CA LEU A 29 9.65 0.51 6.13
C LEU A 29 9.28 -0.85 6.73
N VAL A 30 8.69 -1.74 5.94
CA VAL A 30 8.38 -3.12 6.38
C VAL A 30 9.66 -3.88 6.73
N GLU A 31 10.70 -3.75 5.92
CA GLU A 31 12.02 -4.34 6.17
C GLU A 31 12.61 -3.85 7.50
N LYS A 32 12.64 -2.52 7.72
CA LYS A 32 13.09 -1.92 8.98
C LYS A 32 12.28 -2.38 10.19
N VAL A 33 10.97 -2.56 10.05
CA VAL A 33 10.14 -3.12 11.12
C VAL A 33 10.56 -4.57 11.43
N GLY A 34 10.89 -5.35 10.40
CA GLY A 34 11.44 -6.70 10.55
C GLY A 34 12.78 -6.70 11.29
N GLU A 35 13.70 -5.81 10.92
CA GLU A 35 15.00 -5.64 11.59
C GLU A 35 14.82 -5.30 13.08
N VAL A 36 14.04 -4.27 13.40
CA VAL A 36 13.78 -3.84 14.78
C VAL A 36 13.17 -4.98 15.60
N LYS A 37 12.20 -5.72 15.04
CA LYS A 37 11.59 -6.86 15.73
C LYS A 37 12.60 -7.97 15.99
N SER A 38 13.46 -8.27 15.01
CA SER A 38 14.52 -9.26 15.14
C SER A 38 15.52 -8.89 16.24
N GLU A 39 16.01 -7.65 16.25
CA GLU A 39 16.95 -7.13 17.24
C GLU A 39 16.40 -7.20 18.67
N HIS A 40 15.10 -6.98 18.85
CA HIS A 40 14.45 -6.94 20.16
C HIS A 40 13.74 -8.26 20.53
N GLY A 41 13.89 -9.32 19.72
CA GLY A 41 13.21 -10.61 19.95
C GLY A 41 11.69 -10.54 19.93
N LEU A 42 11.11 -9.55 19.24
CA LEU A 42 9.67 -9.37 19.14
C LEU A 42 9.06 -10.33 18.11
N PRO A 43 7.81 -10.77 18.30
CA PRO A 43 7.13 -11.61 17.33
C PRO A 43 7.02 -10.94 15.96
N ILE A 44 7.43 -11.66 14.91
CA ILE A 44 7.23 -11.22 13.52
C ILE A 44 5.73 -11.13 13.23
N TYR A 45 4.96 -12.12 13.69
CA TYR A 45 3.52 -12.21 13.48
C TYR A 45 2.73 -11.40 14.52
N ALA A 46 1.91 -10.46 14.06
CA ALA A 46 1.06 -9.61 14.91
C ALA A 46 -0.35 -9.48 14.29
N PRO A 47 -1.18 -10.53 14.37
CA PRO A 47 -2.46 -10.62 13.66
C PRO A 47 -3.42 -9.49 14.00
N ASP A 48 -3.53 -9.12 15.28
CA ASP A 48 -4.43 -8.05 15.72
C ASP A 48 -4.00 -6.69 15.16
N ARG A 49 -2.69 -6.46 15.07
CA ARG A 49 -2.13 -5.22 14.51
C ARG A 49 -2.42 -5.10 13.01
N GLU A 50 -2.27 -6.21 12.28
CA GLU A 50 -2.59 -6.29 10.86
C GLU A 50 -4.08 -6.10 10.61
N ALA A 51 -4.94 -6.77 11.39
CA ALA A 51 -6.39 -6.65 11.28
C ALA A 51 -6.87 -5.22 11.53
N ALA A 52 -6.38 -4.56 12.59
CA ALA A 52 -6.72 -3.17 12.89
C ALA A 52 -6.25 -2.20 11.80
N MET A 53 -5.05 -2.43 11.25
CA MET A 53 -4.52 -1.63 10.15
C MET A 53 -5.36 -1.78 8.88
N LEU A 54 -5.69 -3.01 8.48
CA LEU A 54 -6.52 -3.27 7.31
C LEU A 54 -7.92 -2.67 7.47
N ALA A 55 -8.56 -2.83 8.63
CA ALA A 55 -9.87 -2.25 8.90
C ALA A 55 -9.86 -0.72 8.75
N SER A 56 -8.84 -0.05 9.31
CA SER A 56 -8.69 1.41 9.19
C SER A 56 -8.51 1.86 7.74
N ARG A 57 -7.64 1.18 6.97
CA ARG A 57 -7.37 1.55 5.56
C ARG A 57 -8.55 1.26 4.64
N ARG A 58 -9.32 0.20 4.91
CA ARG A 58 -10.58 -0.09 4.21
C ARG A 58 -11.59 1.04 4.41
N ALA A 59 -11.81 1.47 5.65
CA ALA A 59 -12.75 2.55 5.96
C ALA A 59 -12.33 3.90 5.34
N GLU A 60 -11.02 4.17 5.24
CA GLU A 60 -10.50 5.34 4.52
C GLU A 60 -10.74 5.25 3.01
N ALA A 61 -10.49 4.08 2.41
CA ALA A 61 -10.74 3.84 0.98
C ALA A 61 -12.22 4.05 0.61
N GLU A 62 -13.16 3.56 1.43
CA GLU A 62 -14.60 3.78 1.21
C GLU A 62 -14.95 5.27 1.09
N LYS A 63 -14.40 6.09 1.99
CA LYS A 63 -14.63 7.55 2.00
C LYS A 63 -14.07 8.24 0.75
N MET A 64 -13.07 7.65 0.12
CA MET A 64 -12.43 8.17 -1.10
C MET A 64 -13.05 7.59 -2.38
N GLY A 65 -14.06 6.72 -2.28
CA GLY A 65 -14.64 6.03 -3.44
C GLY A 65 -13.75 4.92 -4.01
N ILE A 66 -12.73 4.50 -3.26
CA ILE A 66 -11.83 3.41 -3.63
C ILE A 66 -12.43 2.09 -3.11
N PRO A 67 -12.53 1.03 -3.93
CA PRO A 67 -12.99 -0.28 -3.46
C PRO A 67 -12.16 -0.78 -2.26
N PRO A 68 -12.76 -1.12 -1.12
CA PRO A 68 -12.01 -1.52 0.08
C PRO A 68 -11.18 -2.78 -0.13
N GLN A 69 -11.66 -3.66 -1.00
CA GLN A 69 -10.94 -4.88 -1.34
C GLN A 69 -9.64 -4.58 -2.08
N LEU A 70 -9.62 -3.55 -2.94
CA LEU A 70 -8.42 -3.17 -3.69
C LEU A 70 -7.28 -2.77 -2.75
N ILE A 71 -7.56 -1.89 -1.79
CA ILE A 71 -6.52 -1.44 -0.86
C ILE A 71 -6.06 -2.59 0.05
N GLU A 72 -6.97 -3.47 0.47
CA GLU A 72 -6.59 -4.64 1.26
C GLU A 72 -5.65 -5.57 0.47
N ASP A 73 -5.97 -5.86 -0.78
CA ASP A 73 -5.15 -6.74 -1.63
C ASP A 73 -3.74 -6.17 -1.83
N ILE A 74 -3.61 -4.86 -2.07
CA ILE A 74 -2.32 -4.18 -2.19
C ILE A 74 -1.52 -4.27 -0.89
N LEU A 75 -2.14 -3.97 0.25
CA LEU A 75 -1.48 -4.00 1.55
C LEU A 75 -1.04 -5.42 1.92
N ARG A 76 -1.87 -6.44 1.66
CA ARG A 76 -1.52 -7.85 1.91
C ARG A 76 -0.33 -8.33 1.07
N ARG A 77 -0.22 -7.87 -0.18
CA ARG A 77 0.90 -8.20 -1.07
C ARG A 77 2.21 -7.54 -0.64
N THR A 78 2.14 -6.43 0.08
CA THR A 78 3.30 -5.65 0.53
C THR A 78 3.64 -5.86 2.01
N MET A 79 2.97 -6.78 2.70
CA MET A 79 3.24 -7.15 4.11
C MET A 79 4.11 -8.41 4.27
N ARG A 80 4.55 -9.02 3.16
CA ARG A 80 5.36 -10.24 3.17
C ARG A 80 6.83 -9.92 3.24
#